data_AF-A0A372NWV7-F1
#
_entry.id   AF-A0A372NWV7-F1
#
_cell.length_a   1.000
_cell.length_b   1.000
_cell.length_c   1.000
_cell.angle_alpha   90.00
_cell.angle_beta   90.00
_cell.angle_gamma   90.00
#
_symmetry.space_group_name_H-M   'P 1'
#
loop_
_entity.id
_entity.type
_entity.pdbx_description
1 polymer ?
#
loop_
_entity_poly.entity_id
_entity_poly.type
_entity_poly.pdbx_seq_one_letter_code
_entity_poly.pdbx_strand_id
1 'polypeptide(L)'
;MQEPFDVLVSGVVYSVFPEEDNIYTIFKAGEEFGKIEKDTENVWIMLNPETETPMFGDIPEVDAIGQAITNYVPEEEDDEDEAEDE
;
A
#
# COMPACT_ATOMS: atom_id res chain seq x y z
N MET A 1 -11.15 7.17 2.74
CA MET A 1 -10.60 5.93 2.14
C MET A 1 -9.68 6.38 1.03
N GLN A 2 -8.44 5.89 1.03
CA GLN A 2 -7.48 6.16 -0.03
C GLN A 2 -7.83 5.28 -1.24
N GLU A 3 -7.76 5.83 -2.45
CA GLU A 3 -7.98 5.04 -3.67
C GLU A 3 -6.87 4.00 -3.86
N PRO A 4 -7.14 2.87 -4.54
CA PRO A 4 -6.09 1.92 -4.91
C PRO A 4 -5.00 2.58 -5.75
N PHE A 5 -3.76 2.18 -5.53
CA PHE A 5 -2.60 2.74 -6.21
C PHE A 5 -1.53 1.68 -6.45
N ASP A 6 -0.61 1.97 -7.36
CA ASP A 6 0.51 1.09 -7.67
C ASP A 6 1.82 1.61 -7.07
N VAL A 7 2.66 0.69 -6.58
CA VAL A 7 4.02 0.99 -6.11
C VAL A 7 5.04 0.11 -6.84
N LEU A 8 6.19 0.70 -7.17
CA LEU A 8 7.30 -0.01 -7.80
C LEU A 8 8.35 -0.38 -6.75
N VAL A 9 8.52 -1.69 -6.52
CA VAL A 9 9.49 -2.22 -5.55
C VAL A 9 10.42 -3.18 -6.26
N SER A 10 11.72 -2.88 -6.26
CA SER A 10 12.76 -3.73 -6.90
C SER A 10 12.47 -4.12 -8.36
N GLY A 11 11.80 -3.23 -9.11
CA GLY A 11 11.43 -3.46 -10.51
C GLY A 11 10.16 -4.29 -10.71
N VAL A 12 9.42 -4.60 -9.65
CA VAL A 12 8.11 -5.27 -9.70
C VAL A 12 7.03 -4.27 -9.30
N VAL A 13 5.94 -4.24 -10.06
CA VAL A 13 4.76 -3.41 -9.78
C VAL A 13 3.85 -4.18 -8.83
N TYR A 14 3.51 -3.53 -7.72
CA TYR A 14 2.55 -4.01 -6.74
C TYR A 14 1.34 -3.09 -6.73
N SER A 15 0.16 -3.66 -6.91
CA SER A 15 -1.10 -2.94 -6.75
C SER A 15 -1.55 -3.04 -5.31
N VAL A 16 -1.79 -1.88 -4.69
CA VAL A 16 -2.12 -1.72 -3.28
C VAL A 16 -3.56 -1.27 -3.17
N PHE A 17 -4.35 -2.03 -2.42
CA PHE A 17 -5.74 -1.75 -2.13
C PHE A 17 -5.87 -1.45 -0.63
N PRO A 18 -5.95 -0.16 -0.23
CA PRO A 18 -6.17 0.22 1.15
C PRO A 18 -7.54 -0.26 1.63
N GLU A 19 -7.56 -0.94 2.77
CA GLU A 19 -8.78 -1.35 3.46
C GLU A 19 -8.97 -0.50 4.73
N GLU A 20 -9.81 -0.97 5.65
CA GLU A 20 -9.98 -0.37 6.98
C GLU A 20 -8.85 -0.82 7.93
N ASP A 21 -8.74 -0.17 9.09
CA ASP A 21 -7.81 -0.54 10.17
C ASP A 21 -6.31 -0.61 9.80
N ASN A 22 -5.87 0.15 8.78
CA ASN A 22 -4.49 0.13 8.27
C ASN A 22 -4.08 -1.21 7.64
N ILE A 23 -5.05 -1.97 7.14
CA ILE A 23 -4.83 -3.18 6.35
C ILE A 23 -4.77 -2.79 4.87
N TYR A 24 -3.87 -3.44 4.13
CA TYR A 24 -3.66 -3.24 2.70
C TYR A 24 -3.60 -4.59 2.01
N THR A 25 -4.48 -4.82 1.03
CA THR A 25 -4.40 -5.99 0.16
C THR A 25 -3.44 -5.70 -0.98
N ILE A 26 -2.47 -6.58 -1.20
CA ILE A 26 -1.39 -6.42 -2.17
C ILE A 26 -1.54 -7.45 -3.29
N PHE A 27 -1.43 -6.99 -4.54
CA PHE A 27 -1.31 -7.83 -5.72
C PHE A 27 0.06 -7.61 -6.36
N LYS A 28 0.74 -8.70 -6.71
CA LYS A 28 2.03 -8.70 -7.39
C LYS A 28 1.81 -9.14 -8.84
N ALA A 29 2.02 -8.22 -9.79
CA ALA A 29 1.83 -8.50 -11.22
C ALA A 29 0.47 -9.15 -11.57
N GLY A 30 -0.58 -8.80 -10.83
CA GLY A 30 -1.95 -9.33 -11.03
C GLY A 30 -2.28 -10.60 -10.25
N GLU A 31 -1.35 -11.19 -9.51
CA GLU A 31 -1.60 -12.30 -8.58
C GLU A 31 -1.70 -11.77 -7.14
N GLU A 32 -2.64 -12.29 -6.35
CA GLU A 32 -2.79 -11.91 -4.94
C GLU A 32 -1.53 -12.32 -4.17
N PHE A 33 -0.83 -11.32 -3.60
CA PHE A 33 0.34 -11.55 -2.77
C PHE A 33 -0.07 -11.82 -1.31
N GLY A 34 -1.09 -11.11 -0.84
CA GLY A 34 -1.65 -11.23 0.49
C GLY A 34 -1.98 -9.88 1.11
N LYS A 35 -2.33 -9.89 2.39
CA LYS A 35 -2.63 -8.69 3.17
C LYS A 35 -1.45 -8.31 4.05
N ILE A 36 -1.20 -7.01 4.17
CA ILE A 36 -0.23 -6.45 5.11
C ILE A 36 -0.91 -5.40 5.98
N GLU A 37 -0.51 -5.33 7.24
CA GLU A 37 -0.98 -4.37 8.24
C GLU A 37 0.16 -3.43 8.62
N LYS A 38 -0.15 -2.14 8.75
CA LYS A 38 0.76 -1.16 9.33
C LYS A 38 0.52 -1.08 10.83
N ASP A 39 1.42 -1.68 11.60
CA ASP A 39 1.39 -1.66 13.06
C ASP A 39 1.89 -0.31 13.63
N THR A 40 1.77 -0.15 14.94
CA THR A 40 1.99 1.06 15.74
C THR A 40 3.43 1.62 15.78
N GLU A 41 4.39 1.04 15.07
CA GLU A 41 5.79 1.50 15.07
C GLU A 41 6.39 1.64 13.65
N ASN A 42 5.56 1.92 12.64
CA ASN A 42 5.93 1.86 11.21
C ASN A 42 6.47 0.48 10.79
N VAL A 43 6.07 -0.56 11.51
CA VAL A 43 6.38 -1.94 11.19
C VAL A 43 5.27 -2.47 10.28
N TRP A 44 5.68 -3.13 9.21
CA TRP A 44 4.77 -3.75 8.26
C TRP A 44 4.73 -5.25 8.50
N ILE A 45 3.54 -5.78 8.75
CA ILE A 45 3.34 -7.17 9.14
C ILE A 45 2.42 -7.84 8.13
N MET A 46 2.80 -9.00 7.63
CA MET A 46 1.92 -9.80 6.77
C MET A 46 0.84 -10.47 7.61
N LEU A 47 -0.40 -10.48 7.13
CA LEU A 47 -1.49 -11.20 7.75
C LEU A 47 -1.64 -12.59 7.14
N ASN A 48 -2.05 -13.55 7.97
CA ASN A 48 -2.36 -14.89 7.51
C ASN A 48 -3.62 -14.84 6.62
N PRO A 49 -3.60 -15.42 5.41
CA PRO A 49 -4.75 -15.35 4.50
C PRO A 49 -5.99 -16.12 4.98
N GLU A 50 -5.83 -17.09 5.87
CA GLU A 50 -6.94 -17.90 6.41
C GLU A 50 -7.48 -17.34 7.72
N THR A 51 -6.60 -16.82 8.59
CA THR A 51 -6.98 -16.40 9.95
C THR A 51 -6.93 -14.90 10.17
N GLU A 52 -6.43 -14.12 9.21
CA GLU A 52 -6.21 -12.66 9.29
C GLU A 52 -5.37 -12.23 10.51
N THR A 53 -4.60 -13.17 11.07
CA THR A 53 -3.74 -12.90 12.23
C THR A 53 -2.35 -12.46 11.77
N PRO A 54 -1.67 -11.56 12.50
CA PRO A 54 -0.30 -11.15 12.23
C PRO A 54 0.65 -12.36 12.14
N MET A 55 1.32 -12.47 10.99
CA MET A 55 2.40 -13.43 10.76
C MET A 55 3.72 -12.76 11.13
N PHE A 56 4.25 -13.11 12.29
CA PHE A 56 5.54 -12.62 12.75
C PHE A 56 6.67 -13.34 12.01
N GLY A 57 7.36 -12.61 11.14
CA GLY A 57 8.52 -13.09 10.40
C GLY A 57 9.22 -11.91 9.73
N ASP A 58 10.54 -11.98 9.62
CA ASP A 58 11.30 -11.01 8.84
C ASP A 58 11.10 -11.33 7.36
N ILE A 59 10.20 -10.59 6.71
CA ILE A 59 9.88 -10.74 5.29
C ILE A 59 10.34 -9.45 4.60
N PRO A 60 11.57 -9.40 4.06
CA PRO A 60 12.12 -8.19 3.44
C PRO A 60 11.25 -7.59 2.33
N GLU A 61 10.50 -8.44 1.63
CA GLU A 61 9.56 -8.02 0.59
C GLU A 61 8.37 -7.23 1.17
N VAL A 62 7.84 -7.63 2.33
CA VAL A 62 6.74 -6.93 3.03
C VAL A 62 7.22 -5.59 3.54
N ASP A 63 8.41 -5.54 4.14
CA ASP A 63 8.99 -4.27 4.60
C ASP A 63 9.23 -3.31 3.43
N ALA A 64 9.76 -3.81 2.30
CA ALA A 64 10.00 -3.00 1.11
C ALA A 64 8.69 -2.47 0.49
N ILE A 65 7.63 -3.28 0.43
CA ILE A 65 6.29 -2.84 -0.02
C ILE A 65 5.74 -1.78 0.93
N GLY A 66 5.82 -2.03 2.23
CA GLY A 66 5.34 -1.11 3.26
C GLY A 66 6.05 0.24 3.27
N GLN A 67 7.37 0.24 3.08
CA GLN A 67 8.17 1.44 2.88
C GLN A 67 7.70 2.21 1.64
N ALA A 68 7.43 1.52 0.53
CA ALA A 68 6.94 2.16 -0.69
C ALA A 68 5.53 2.75 -0.50
N ILE A 69 4.64 2.07 0.22
CA ILE A 69 3.32 2.59 0.59
C ILE A 69 3.44 3.83 1.48
N THR A 70 4.34 3.80 2.47
CA THR A 70 4.54 4.95 3.38
C THR A 70 5.07 6.18 2.65
N ASN A 71 5.90 5.96 1.63
CA ASN A 71 6.48 7.02 0.81
C ASN A 71 5.59 7.41 -0.38
N TYR A 72 4.48 6.70 -0.61
CA TYR A 72 3.54 7.03 -1.67
C TYR A 72 2.87 8.37 -1.32
N VAL A 73 3.20 9.38 -2.10
CA VAL A 73 2.51 10.66 -2.09
C VAL A 73 1.58 10.61 -3.30
N PRO A 74 0.25 10.65 -3.11
CA PRO A 74 -0.66 10.81 -4.24
C PRO A 74 -0.24 12.09 -4.97
N GLU A 75 -0.10 12.05 -6.29
CA GLU A 75 0.05 13.28 -7.06
C GLU A 75 -1.15 14.17 -6.70
N GLU A 76 -0.88 15.38 -6.22
CA GLU A 76 -1.96 16.36 -6.04
C GLU A 76 -2.60 16.51 -7.41
N GLU A 77 -3.90 16.21 -7.53
CA GLU A 77 -4.64 16.65 -8.69
C GLU A 77 -4.50 18.16 -8.68
N ASP A 78 -3.70 18.71 -9.60
CA ASP A 78 -3.68 20.14 -9.89
C ASP A 78 -5.13 20.52 -10.26
N ASP A 79 -5.92 20.97 -9.28
CA ASP A 79 -7.14 21.75 -9.47
C ASP A 79 -6.73 23.11 -10.10
N GLU A 80 -6.21 23.10 -11.33
CA GLU A 80 -6.03 24.28 -12.17
C GLU A 80 -7.30 24.52 -13.02
N ASP A 81 -8.42 24.81 -12.36
CA ASP A 81 -9.60 25.47 -12.93
C ASP A 81 -10.14 26.35 -11.79
N GLU A 82 -10.02 27.68 -11.75
CA GLU A 82 -10.63 28.64 -12.66
C GLU A 82 -9.84 29.97 -12.62
N ALA A 83 -9.14 30.30 -13.70
CA ALA A 83 -8.89 31.70 -14.03
C ALA A 83 -10.17 32.26 -14.66
N GLU A 84 -11.09 32.77 -13.84
CA GLU A 84 -12.16 33.65 -14.34
C GLU A 84 -11.51 34.99 -14.77
N ASP A 85 -11.37 35.17 -16.08
CA ASP A 85 -11.07 36.44 -16.76
C ASP A 85 -11.97 37.58 -16.23
N GLU A 86 -11.38 38.72 -15.86
CA GLU A 86 -12.04 39.97 -15.42
C GLU A 86 -12.89 40.65 -16.50
#